data_AF-A0AAE3UAT5-F1
#
_entry.id   AF-A0AAE3UAT5-F1
#
_cell.length_a   1.000
_cell.length_b   1.000
_cell.length_c   1.000
_cell.angle_alpha   90.00
_cell.angle_beta   90.00
_cell.angle_gamma   90.00
#
_symmetry.space_group_name_H-M   'P 1'
#
loop_
_entity.id
_entity.type
_entity.pdbx_description
1 polymer ?
#
loop_
_entity_poly.entity_id
_entity_poly.type
_entity_poly.pdbx_seq_one_letter_code
_entity_poly.pdbx_strand_id
1 'polypeptide(L)'
;MISIKIIEKEDSHKDLQLEIGDFKQIAGSYYFFFDDTTETEYNETTLRILIEKLIKSWKESLSKLQTGDKTYLPFDFSDQYIGCIQCILDPTDRLLIRYGVTTKFTGSGINPSQNHLFSLNESDFTAITETFHYSLSDLLQYPILSIA
;
A
#
# COMPACT_ATOMS: atom_id res chain seq x y z
N MET A 1 4.61 10.36 -7.68
CA MET A 1 4.07 9.11 -8.29
C MET A 1 4.18 7.96 -7.28
N ILE A 2 3.13 7.14 -7.19
CA ILE A 2 3.12 5.87 -6.43
C ILE A 2 3.25 4.72 -7.44
N SER A 3 4.14 3.76 -7.19
CA SER A 3 4.25 2.55 -7.98
C SER A 3 4.61 1.34 -7.13
N ILE A 4 4.06 0.18 -7.48
CA ILE A 4 4.47 -1.12 -6.93
C ILE A 4 5.02 -1.94 -8.09
N LYS A 5 6.24 -2.45 -7.93
CA LYS A 5 6.94 -3.28 -8.91
C LYS A 5 7.05 -4.71 -8.40
N ILE A 6 6.87 -5.68 -9.30
CA ILE A 6 7.28 -7.06 -9.04
C ILE A 6 8.77 -7.13 -9.40
N ILE A 7 9.60 -7.52 -8.43
CA ILE A 7 11.05 -7.60 -8.59
C ILE A 7 11.53 -9.05 -8.47
N GLU A 8 12.74 -9.34 -8.97
CA GLU A 8 13.35 -10.65 -8.75
C GLU A 8 13.54 -10.92 -7.25
N LYS A 9 13.27 -12.16 -6.87
CA LYS A 9 13.30 -12.61 -5.47
C LYS A 9 14.73 -12.62 -4.94
N GLU A 10 15.00 -11.81 -3.93
CA GLU A 10 16.20 -11.97 -3.10
C GLU A 10 16.04 -13.12 -2.08
N ASP A 11 14.80 -13.37 -1.64
CA ASP A 11 14.42 -14.49 -0.76
C ASP A 11 13.01 -15.02 -1.14
N SER A 12 12.51 -16.06 -0.47
CA SER A 12 11.23 -16.71 -0.82
C SER A 12 9.99 -15.82 -0.70
N HIS A 13 10.10 -14.63 -0.09
CA HIS A 13 8.96 -13.79 0.27
C HIS A 13 9.12 -12.30 -0.03
N LYS A 14 10.19 -11.85 -0.70
CA LYS A 14 10.40 -10.42 -1.04
C LYS A 14 10.45 -10.22 -2.55
N ASP A 15 9.30 -9.88 -3.12
CA ASP A 15 9.12 -9.74 -4.55
C ASP A 15 8.28 -8.51 -4.94
N LEU A 16 7.89 -7.67 -3.98
CA LEU A 16 7.20 -6.41 -4.22
C LEU A 16 8.04 -5.23 -3.74
N GLN A 17 8.21 -4.22 -4.59
CA GLN A 17 8.84 -2.95 -4.22
C GLN A 17 7.85 -1.81 -4.41
N LEU A 18 7.47 -1.18 -3.30
CA LEU A 18 6.73 0.08 -3.29
C LEU A 18 7.72 1.24 -3.45
N GLU A 19 7.41 2.18 -4.33
CA GLU A 19 8.11 3.45 -4.49
C GLU A 19 7.12 4.61 -4.42
N ILE A 20 7.42 5.60 -3.58
CA ILE A 20 6.67 6.86 -3.46
C ILE A 20 7.69 8.01 -3.43
N GLY A 21 7.92 8.64 -4.58
CA GLY A 21 9.05 9.57 -4.70
C GLY A 21 10.37 8.89 -4.32
N ASP A 22 11.09 9.44 -3.36
CA ASP A 22 12.35 8.87 -2.84
C ASP A 22 12.15 7.74 -1.81
N PHE A 23 10.94 7.57 -1.27
CA PHE A 23 10.64 6.49 -0.34
C PHE A 23 10.54 5.15 -1.08
N LYS A 24 11.21 4.12 -0.56
CA LYS A 24 11.16 2.75 -1.07
C LYS A 24 10.96 1.75 0.05
N GLN A 25 10.16 0.72 -0.19
CA GLN A 25 9.97 -0.38 0.76
C GLN A 25 9.72 -1.70 0.03
N ILE A 26 10.35 -2.76 0.53
CA ILE A 26 10.20 -4.12 0.00
C ILE A 26 9.18 -4.88 0.86
N ALA A 27 8.33 -5.66 0.21
CA ALA A 27 7.28 -6.48 0.80
C ALA A 27 7.11 -7.80 0.01
N GLY A 28 6.28 -8.70 0.56
CA GLY A 28 5.98 -9.97 -0.05
C GLY A 28 4.60 -10.07 -0.68
N SER A 29 4.53 -10.76 -1.82
CA SER A 29 3.28 -11.07 -2.52
C SER A 29 2.52 -12.27 -1.95
N TYR A 30 3.05 -12.99 -0.94
CA TYR A 30 2.48 -14.25 -0.45
C TYR A 30 0.98 -14.17 -0.16
N TYR A 31 0.52 -13.12 0.50
CA TYR A 31 -0.89 -12.96 0.84
C TYR A 31 -1.80 -12.63 -0.35
N PHE A 32 -1.25 -12.15 -1.47
CA PHE A 32 -2.01 -11.97 -2.70
C PHE A 32 -2.42 -13.31 -3.32
N PHE A 33 -1.72 -14.41 -2.99
CA PHE A 33 -2.12 -15.76 -3.41
C PHE A 33 -3.50 -16.17 -2.85
N PHE A 34 -3.84 -15.70 -1.65
CA PHE A 34 -5.11 -16.00 -1.00
C PHE A 34 -6.20 -14.97 -1.28
N ASP A 35 -5.91 -13.96 -2.12
CA ASP A 35 -6.88 -12.96 -2.51
C ASP A 35 -7.88 -13.55 -3.51
N ASP A 36 -9.06 -13.92 -3.01
CA ASP A 36 -10.10 -14.61 -3.76
C ASP A 36 -10.92 -13.70 -4.69
N THR A 37 -10.51 -12.45 -4.89
CA THR A 37 -11.27 -11.48 -5.69
C THR A 37 -11.11 -11.68 -7.20
N THR A 38 -10.41 -12.72 -7.64
CA THR A 38 -10.23 -13.09 -9.04
C THR A 38 -10.61 -14.56 -9.26
N GLU A 39 -11.32 -14.85 -10.35
CA GLU A 39 -11.69 -16.22 -10.74
C GLU A 39 -10.57 -16.97 -11.50
N THR A 40 -9.40 -16.35 -11.64
CA THR A 40 -8.26 -16.87 -12.41
C THR A 40 -7.26 -17.58 -11.51
N GLU A 41 -6.56 -18.58 -12.06
CA GLU A 41 -5.43 -19.21 -11.39
C GLU A 41 -4.36 -18.17 -11.00
N TYR A 42 -3.77 -18.32 -9.82
CA TYR A 42 -2.75 -17.40 -9.35
C TYR A 42 -1.46 -17.53 -10.17
N ASN A 43 -1.07 -16.43 -10.79
CA ASN A 43 0.16 -16.27 -11.54
C ASN A 43 0.57 -14.78 -11.52
N GLU A 44 1.65 -14.43 -12.20
CA GLU A 44 2.12 -13.04 -12.24
C GLU A 44 1.09 -12.07 -12.82
N THR A 45 0.33 -12.47 -13.85
CA THR A 45 -0.76 -11.65 -14.43
C THR A 45 -1.86 -11.40 -13.39
N THR A 46 -2.26 -12.43 -12.65
CA THR A 46 -3.24 -12.30 -11.57
C THR A 46 -2.73 -11.38 -10.47
N LEU A 47 -1.47 -11.52 -10.03
CA LEU A 47 -0.84 -10.64 -9.07
C LEU A 47 -0.84 -9.17 -9.54
N ARG A 48 -0.52 -8.92 -10.82
CA ARG A 48 -0.57 -7.57 -11.41
C ARG A 48 -1.97 -6.96 -11.32
N ILE A 49 -3.01 -7.73 -11.66
CA ILE A 49 -4.41 -7.28 -11.55
C ILE A 49 -4.78 -6.94 -10.10
N LEU A 50 -4.34 -7.74 -9.13
CA LEU A 50 -4.61 -7.51 -7.72
C LEU A 50 -3.88 -6.25 -7.20
N ILE A 51 -2.64 -6.04 -7.61
CA ILE A 51 -1.88 -4.82 -7.30
C ILE A 51 -2.55 -3.59 -7.93
N GLU A 52 -3.05 -3.69 -9.16
CA GLU A 52 -3.79 -2.60 -9.80
C GLU A 52 -5.08 -2.27 -9.06
N LYS A 53 -5.82 -3.28 -8.59
CA LYS A 53 -6.99 -3.09 -7.72
C LYS A 53 -6.60 -2.40 -6.41
N LEU A 54 -5.52 -2.83 -5.78
CA LEU A 54 -5.00 -2.20 -4.55
C LEU A 54 -4.67 -0.72 -4.79
N ILE A 55 -3.86 -0.40 -5.80
CA ILE A 55 -3.49 0.98 -6.13
C ILE A 55 -4.73 1.82 -6.49
N LYS A 56 -5.69 1.25 -7.22
CA LYS A 56 -6.96 1.94 -7.52
C LYS A 56 -7.69 2.31 -6.23
N SER A 57 -7.81 1.37 -5.30
CA SER A 57 -8.46 1.62 -4.01
C SER A 57 -7.71 2.66 -3.16
N TRP A 58 -6.38 2.72 -3.25
CA TRP A 58 -5.58 3.77 -2.61
C TRP A 58 -5.88 5.14 -3.21
N LYS A 59 -5.96 5.25 -4.54
CA LYS A 59 -6.34 6.51 -5.21
C LYS A 59 -7.74 6.97 -4.81
N GLU A 60 -8.68 6.04 -4.68
CA GLU A 60 -10.03 6.34 -4.20
C GLU A 60 -10.02 6.85 -2.76
N SER A 61 -9.21 6.27 -1.87
CA SER A 61 -9.05 6.75 -0.49
C SER A 61 -8.36 8.12 -0.44
N LEU A 62 -7.28 8.32 -1.20
CA LEU A 62 -6.53 9.57 -1.25
C LEU A 62 -7.34 10.73 -1.84
N SER A 63 -8.14 10.48 -2.89
CA SER A 63 -8.98 11.50 -3.52
C SER A 63 -10.15 11.99 -2.67
N LYS A 64 -10.48 11.26 -1.59
CA LYS A 64 -11.53 11.63 -0.63
C LYS A 64 -10.97 12.31 0.62
N LEU A 65 -9.65 12.41 0.78
CA LEU A 65 -9.03 13.06 1.93
C LEU A 65 -9.39 14.54 1.98
N GLN A 66 -9.76 15.01 3.15
CA GLN A 66 -9.84 16.42 3.50
C GLN A 66 -8.64 16.82 4.37
N THR A 67 -8.38 18.12 4.50
CA THR A 67 -7.29 18.62 5.36
C THR A 67 -7.46 18.11 6.79
N GLY A 68 -6.40 17.52 7.33
CA GLY A 68 -6.37 16.91 8.66
C GLY A 68 -6.83 15.45 8.70
N ASP A 69 -7.46 14.95 7.65
CA ASP A 69 -7.84 13.54 7.56
C ASP A 69 -6.62 12.65 7.49
N LYS A 70 -6.78 11.44 8.02
CA LYS A 70 -5.78 10.37 7.96
C LYS A 70 -6.36 9.19 7.19
N THR A 71 -5.55 8.59 6.35
CA THR A 71 -5.83 7.28 5.74
C THR A 71 -4.59 6.39 5.81
N TYR A 72 -4.78 5.10 5.65
CA TYR A 72 -3.71 4.12 5.69
C TYR A 72 -3.78 3.24 4.45
N LEU A 73 -2.63 3.02 3.83
CA LEU A 73 -2.49 2.32 2.57
C LEU A 73 -1.70 1.02 2.80
N PRO A 74 -2.36 -0.12 3.02
CA PRO A 74 -1.70 -1.39 3.35
C PRO A 74 -1.11 -2.07 2.11
N PHE A 75 0.12 -2.58 2.21
CA PHE A 75 0.77 -3.33 1.12
C PHE A 75 1.68 -4.47 1.58
N ASP A 76 2.12 -4.48 2.83
CA ASP A 76 3.06 -5.46 3.38
C ASP A 76 2.31 -6.36 4.36
N PHE A 77 1.81 -7.49 3.88
CA PHE A 77 0.93 -8.38 4.65
C PHE A 77 1.75 -9.54 5.25
N SER A 78 1.62 -9.75 6.55
CA SER A 78 2.36 -10.76 7.30
C SER A 78 1.46 -11.45 8.33
N ASP A 79 1.86 -12.63 8.79
CA ASP A 79 1.18 -13.38 9.86
C ASP A 79 1.10 -12.58 11.16
N GLN A 80 2.05 -11.65 11.39
CA GLN A 80 2.21 -10.93 12.65
C GLN A 80 1.80 -9.46 12.58
N TYR A 81 1.74 -8.88 11.38
CA TYR A 81 1.50 -7.45 11.20
C TYR A 81 0.98 -7.14 9.79
N ILE A 82 0.50 -5.92 9.60
CA ILE A 82 0.36 -5.31 8.27
C ILE A 82 1.14 -4.00 8.22
N GLY A 83 2.08 -3.92 7.29
CA GLY A 83 2.79 -2.71 6.95
C GLY A 83 1.97 -1.84 6.00
N CYS A 84 1.88 -0.56 6.34
CA CYS A 84 1.07 0.41 5.61
C CYS A 84 1.72 1.79 5.59
N ILE A 85 1.38 2.56 4.57
CA ILE A 85 1.71 3.98 4.50
C ILE A 85 0.59 4.75 5.18
N GLN A 86 0.88 5.44 6.27
CA GLN A 86 -0.04 6.45 6.79
C GLN A 86 0.08 7.69 5.92
N CYS A 87 -1.06 8.25 5.51
CA CYS A 87 -1.14 9.48 4.73
C CYS A 87 -2.00 10.50 5.47
N ILE A 88 -1.51 11.74 5.59
CA ILE A 88 -2.25 12.86 6.20
C ILE A 88 -2.16 14.05 5.25
N LEU A 89 -3.31 14.64 4.91
CA LEU A 89 -3.33 15.86 4.10
C LEU A 89 -3.16 17.08 5.00
N ASP A 90 -2.07 17.84 4.82
CA ASP A 90 -1.81 19.05 5.61
C ASP A 90 -2.58 20.29 5.07
N PRO A 91 -2.64 21.39 5.83
CA PRO A 91 -3.33 22.62 5.40
C PRO A 91 -2.71 23.33 4.19
N THR A 92 -1.55 22.89 3.72
CA THR A 92 -0.83 23.41 2.55
C THR A 92 -0.99 22.53 1.32
N ASP A 93 -1.96 21.62 1.32
CA ASP A 93 -2.24 20.67 0.24
C ASP A 93 -1.08 19.69 -0.04
N ARG A 94 -0.27 19.40 0.99
CA ARG A 94 0.79 18.39 0.91
C ARG A 94 0.37 17.14 1.65
N LEU A 95 0.66 16.00 1.04
CA LEU A 95 0.50 14.69 1.66
C LEU A 95 1.75 14.38 2.49
N LEU A 96 1.54 14.30 3.80
CA LEU A 96 2.50 13.76 4.75
C LEU A 96 2.39 12.24 4.71
N ILE A 97 3.50 11.54 4.44
CA ILE A 97 3.51 10.08 4.46
C ILE A 97 4.56 9.53 5.42
N ARG A 98 4.26 8.40 6.05
CA ARG A 98 5.23 7.60 6.80
C ARG A 98 4.88 6.12 6.71
N TYR A 99 5.88 5.27 6.63
CA TYR A 99 5.70 3.83 6.73
C TYR A 99 5.70 3.39 8.18
N GLY A 100 4.89 2.40 8.48
CA GLY A 100 4.81 1.75 9.78
C GLY A 100 3.96 0.50 9.71
N VAL A 101 3.74 -0.10 10.87
CA VAL A 101 3.02 -1.37 11.01
C VAL A 101 1.85 -1.24 11.97
N THR A 102 0.83 -2.06 11.74
CA THR A 102 -0.24 -2.31 12.70
C THR A 102 -0.22 -3.77 13.16
N THR A 103 -0.57 -3.98 14.43
CA THR A 103 -0.84 -5.31 15.01
C THR A 103 -2.33 -5.56 15.24
N LYS A 104 -3.19 -4.60 14.91
CA LYS A 104 -4.65 -4.76 15.00
C LYS A 104 -5.16 -5.77 13.97
N PHE A 105 -4.48 -5.86 12.83
CA PHE A 105 -4.79 -6.76 11.75
C PHE A 105 -3.55 -7.58 11.38
N THR A 106 -3.80 -8.80 10.87
CA THR A 106 -2.79 -9.69 10.28
C THR A 106 -3.22 -10.04 8.86
N GLY A 107 -2.28 -10.48 8.03
CA GLY A 107 -2.55 -10.81 6.62
C GLY A 107 -3.63 -11.88 6.43
N SER A 108 -3.75 -12.84 7.36
CA SER A 108 -4.70 -13.95 7.25
C SER A 108 -6.18 -13.57 7.31
N GLY A 109 -6.50 -12.33 7.66
CA GLY A 109 -7.88 -11.83 7.75
C GLY A 109 -8.24 -10.76 6.72
N ILE A 110 -7.33 -10.42 5.81
CA ILE A 110 -7.52 -9.31 4.86
C ILE A 110 -7.11 -9.74 3.46
N ASN A 111 -8.02 -9.56 2.50
CA ASN A 111 -7.70 -9.63 1.07
C ASN A 111 -6.88 -8.40 0.67
N PRO A 112 -5.61 -8.56 0.26
CA PRO A 112 -4.72 -7.42 -0.02
C PRO A 112 -5.28 -6.41 -1.01
N SER A 113 -6.02 -6.84 -2.03
CA SER A 113 -6.62 -5.98 -3.04
C SER A 113 -7.83 -5.18 -2.55
N GLN A 114 -8.34 -5.46 -1.36
CA GLN A 114 -9.55 -4.87 -0.78
C GLN A 114 -9.21 -3.91 0.36
N ASN A 115 -9.15 -2.61 0.07
CA ASN A 115 -8.81 -1.57 1.05
C ASN A 115 -9.98 -1.13 1.97
N HIS A 116 -11.22 -1.54 1.68
CA HIS A 116 -12.42 -0.99 2.32
C HIS A 116 -12.61 -1.36 3.81
N LEU A 117 -11.76 -2.24 4.36
CA LEU A 117 -11.81 -2.69 5.75
C LEU A 117 -10.65 -2.15 6.62
N PHE A 118 -9.70 -1.42 6.03
CA PHE A 118 -8.48 -1.03 6.73
C PHE A 118 -8.63 0.33 7.44
N SER A 119 -9.26 0.31 8.61
CA SER A 119 -9.42 1.50 9.48
C SER A 119 -8.61 1.35 10.77
N LEU A 120 -7.65 2.26 10.96
CA LEU A 120 -6.76 2.30 12.12
C LEU A 120 -6.97 3.57 12.93
N ASN A 121 -6.99 3.42 14.25
CA ASN A 121 -6.78 4.53 15.16
C ASN A 121 -5.29 4.82 15.31
N GLU A 122 -4.95 5.97 15.89
CA GLU A 122 -3.55 6.37 16.09
C GLU A 122 -2.76 5.39 16.97
N SER A 123 -3.41 4.79 17.97
CA SER A 123 -2.82 3.75 18.83
C SER A 123 -2.56 2.43 18.11
N ASP A 124 -3.23 2.19 16.98
CA ASP A 124 -3.16 0.92 16.24
C ASP A 124 -1.95 0.90 15.28
N PHE A 125 -1.22 2.02 15.15
CA PHE A 125 -0.16 2.21 14.17
C PHE A 125 1.15 2.65 14.83
N THR A 126 2.22 1.91 14.56
CA THR A 126 3.58 2.27 14.95
C THR A 126 4.37 2.71 13.72
N ALA A 127 4.73 3.99 13.65
CA ALA A 127 5.60 4.51 12.60
C ALA A 127 7.00 3.92 12.72
N ILE A 128 7.57 3.51 11.59
CA ILE A 128 8.94 2.99 11.47
C ILE A 128 9.85 4.02 10.82
N THR A 129 9.33 4.78 9.85
CA THR A 129 10.11 5.81 9.16
C THR A 129 9.79 7.21 9.68
N GLU A 130 10.68 8.14 9.34
CA GLU A 130 10.37 9.57 9.39
C GLU A 130 9.23 9.94 8.40
N THR A 131 8.81 11.20 8.49
CA THR A 131 7.75 11.75 7.65
C THR A 131 8.33 12.34 6.38
N PHE A 132 7.78 11.93 5.24
CA PHE A 132 8.07 12.48 3.93
C PHE A 132 6.92 13.38 3.47
N HIS A 133 7.23 14.35 2.63
CA HIS A 133 6.26 15.32 2.13
C HIS A 133 6.17 15.24 0.61
N TYR A 134 4.97 15.04 0.09
CA TYR A 134 4.71 15.00 -1.35
C TYR A 134 3.51 15.86 -1.72
N SER A 135 3.46 16.32 -2.96
CA SER A 135 2.24 16.91 -3.52
C SER A 135 1.21 15.80 -3.75
N LEU A 136 -0.03 16.01 -3.27
CA LEU A 136 -1.12 15.05 -3.50
C LEU A 136 -1.37 14.88 -5.00
N SER A 137 -1.34 15.97 -5.76
CA SER A 137 -1.53 15.95 -7.21
C SER A 137 -0.44 15.12 -7.93
N ASP A 138 0.81 15.16 -7.48
CA ASP A 138 1.92 14.39 -8.08
C ASP A 138 1.82 12.88 -7.78
N LEU A 139 1.13 12.51 -6.70
CA LEU A 139 0.88 11.11 -6.34
C LEU A 139 -0.27 10.50 -7.14
N LEU A 140 -1.25 11.31 -7.56
CA LEU A 140 -2.44 10.85 -8.26
C LEU A 140 -2.25 10.70 -9.79
N GLN A 141 -1.23 11.33 -10.39
CA GLN A 141 -0.90 11.22 -11.83
C GLN A 141 -0.63 9.75 -12.29
N TYR A 142 -0.90 9.43 -13.56
CA TYR A 142 -0.85 8.07 -14.19
C TYR A 142 0.32 7.92 -15.21
N PRO A 143 0.82 6.69 -15.54
CA PRO A 143 0.44 5.34 -15.05
C PRO A 143 1.55 4.63 -14.23
N ILE A 144 1.32 4.21 -12.98
CA ILE A 144 0.82 2.91 -12.42
C ILE A 144 1.74 1.68 -12.46
N LEU A 145 2.57 1.46 -13.48
CA LEU A 145 3.45 0.28 -13.52
C LEU A 145 4.71 0.63 -14.31
N SER A 146 5.85 0.77 -13.64
CA SER A 146 7.15 0.70 -14.30
C SER A 146 7.54 -0.77 -14.33
N ILE A 147 7.31 -1.39 -15.48
CA ILE A 147 7.88 -2.69 -15.83
C ILE A 147 9.36 -2.41 -16.09
N ALA A 148 10.25 -3.02 -15.30
CA ALA A 148 11.64 -3.19 -15.71
C ALA A 148 11.72 -4.47 -16.55
#